data_AF-A0A0F8FU09-F1
#
_entry.id   AF-A0A0F8FU09-F1
#
_cell.length_a   1.000
_cell.length_b   1.000
_cell.length_c   1.000
_cell.angle_alpha   90.00
_cell.angle_beta   90.00
_cell.angle_gamma   90.00
#
_symmetry.space_group_name_H-M   'P 1'
#
loop_
_entity.id
_entity.type
_entity.pdbx_description
1 polymer ?
#
loop_
_entity_poly.entity_id
_entity_poly.type
_entity_poly.pdbx_seq_one_letter_code
_entity_poly.pdbx_strand_id
1 'polypeptide(L)'
;MALSWFTAAIFGGIPFLFEGVSFLDAVFETMSGFTSTGSTILVDIESYSMSLLFWRSFTQWPGGMGIIVLFIAILPKPGVAGRQLFRALPKIS
;
A
#
# COMPACT_ATOMS: atom_id res chain seq x y z
N MET A 1 -13.44 1.17 -10.84
CA MET A 1 -12.43 1.05 -9.76
C MET A 1 -12.42 -0.33 -9.13
N ALA A 2 -13.55 -0.91 -8.71
CA ALA A 2 -13.55 -2.28 -8.16
C ALA A 2 -12.97 -3.33 -9.14
N LEU A 3 -13.39 -3.30 -10.40
CA LEU A 3 -12.91 -4.25 -11.40
C LEU A 3 -11.39 -4.14 -11.66
N SER A 4 -10.82 -2.93 -11.64
CA SER A 4 -9.38 -2.73 -11.84
C SER A 4 -8.54 -3.24 -10.68
N TRP A 5 -9.03 -3.10 -9.43
CA TRP A 5 -8.38 -3.69 -8.26
C TRP A 5 -8.49 -5.21 -8.26
N PHE A 6 -9.64 -5.74 -8.68
CA PHE A 6 -9.85 -7.17 -8.79
C PHE A 6 -8.95 -7.80 -9.87
N THR A 7 -8.86 -7.21 -11.06
CA THR A 7 -7.94 -7.69 -12.09
C THR A 7 -6.48 -7.57 -11.65
N ALA A 8 -6.09 -6.47 -11.01
CA ALA A 8 -4.75 -6.34 -10.44
C ALA A 8 -4.44 -7.46 -9.43
N ALA A 9 -5.37 -7.80 -8.54
CA ALA A 9 -5.21 -8.90 -7.58
C ALA A 9 -5.04 -10.27 -8.27
N ILE A 10 -5.76 -10.52 -9.37
CA ILE A 10 -5.58 -11.75 -10.15
C ILE A 10 -4.17 -11.82 -10.76
N PHE A 11 -3.71 -10.74 -11.39
CA PHE A 11 -2.37 -10.71 -12.00
C PHE A 11 -1.26 -10.77 -10.95
N GLY A 12 -1.42 -10.07 -9.82
CA GLY A 12 -0.45 -10.11 -8.73
C GLY A 12 -0.44 -11.44 -7.97
N GLY A 13 -1.48 -12.26 -8.12
CA GLY A 13 -1.55 -13.62 -7.58
C GLY A 13 -0.72 -14.64 -8.33
N ILE A 14 -0.29 -14.36 -9.56
CA ILE A 14 0.40 -15.32 -10.43
C ILE A 14 1.64 -15.96 -9.77
N PRO A 15 2.53 -15.20 -9.10
CA PRO A 15 3.69 -15.80 -8.44
C PRO A 15 3.33 -16.80 -7.34
N PHE A 16 2.22 -16.59 -6.63
CA PHE A 16 1.74 -17.53 -5.61
C PHE A 16 1.24 -18.84 -6.22
N LEU A 17 0.66 -18.79 -7.43
CA LEU A 17 0.22 -19.99 -8.15
C LEU A 17 1.40 -20.89 -8.53
N PHE A 18 2.55 -20.31 -8.87
CA PHE A 18 3.77 -21.08 -9.18
C PHE A 18 4.35 -21.80 -7.96
N GLU A 19 4.03 -21.32 -6.76
CA GLU A 19 4.41 -21.93 -5.47
C GLU A 19 3.35 -22.89 -4.92
N GLY A 20 2.33 -23.24 -5.73
CA GLY A 20 1.30 -24.20 -5.37
C GLY A 20 0.19 -23.66 -4.45
N VAL A 21 0.12 -22.34 -4.24
CA VAL A 21 -0.98 -21.71 -3.51
C VAL A 21 -2.26 -21.79 -4.34
N SER A 22 -3.39 -22.07 -3.70
CA SER A 22 -4.68 -22.14 -4.39
C SER A 22 -5.05 -20.79 -5.02
N PHE A 23 -5.86 -20.79 -6.08
CA PHE A 23 -6.22 -19.55 -6.78
C PHE A 23 -6.90 -18.52 -5.86
N LEU A 24 -7.83 -18.98 -5.02
CA LEU A 24 -8.54 -18.07 -4.10
C LEU A 24 -7.60 -17.52 -3.03
N ASP A 25 -6.70 -18.35 -2.51
CA ASP A 25 -5.72 -17.92 -1.51
C ASP A 25 -4.71 -16.93 -2.11
N ALA A 26 -4.26 -17.18 -3.34
CA ALA A 26 -3.36 -16.28 -4.07
C ALA A 26 -3.99 -14.90 -4.33
N VAL A 27 -5.27 -14.88 -4.73
CA VAL A 27 -6.02 -13.63 -4.93
C VAL A 27 -6.25 -12.90 -3.60
N PHE A 28 -6.60 -13.64 -2.54
CA PHE A 28 -6.76 -13.08 -1.20
C PHE A 28 -5.46 -12.44 -0.72
N GLU A 29 -4.35 -13.16 -0.86
CA GLU A 29 -3.04 -12.70 -0.39
C GLU A 29 -2.55 -11.47 -1.13
N THR A 30 -2.79 -11.44 -2.45
CA THR A 30 -2.44 -10.30 -3.29
C THR A 30 -3.31 -9.09 -2.97
N MET A 31 -4.61 -9.29 -2.77
CA MET A 31 -5.53 -8.22 -2.39
C MET A 31 -5.12 -7.60 -1.04
N SER A 32 -4.87 -8.45 -0.03
CA SER A 32 -4.38 -8.05 1.29
C SER A 32 -3.07 -7.25 1.22
N GLY A 33 -2.15 -7.67 0.33
CA GLY A 33 -0.91 -6.95 0.05
C GLY A 33 -1.18 -5.56 -0.51
N PHE A 34 -1.91 -5.47 -1.63
CA PHE A 34 -2.17 -4.19 -2.31
C PHE A 34 -2.94 -3.17 -1.47
N THR A 35 -3.80 -3.61 -0.56
CA THR A 35 -4.52 -2.73 0.37
C THR A 35 -3.73 -2.41 1.64
N SER A 36 -2.50 -2.92 1.77
CA SER A 36 -1.69 -2.86 3.00
C SER A 36 -2.42 -3.36 4.25
N THR A 37 -3.34 -4.32 4.08
CA THR A 37 -4.04 -4.94 5.21
C THR A 37 -3.11 -5.87 5.98
N GLY A 38 -2.25 -6.59 5.27
CA GLY A 38 -1.24 -7.47 5.89
C GLY A 38 -1.82 -8.74 6.52
N SER A 39 -3.08 -9.08 6.26
CA SER A 39 -3.65 -10.39 6.62
C SER A 39 -3.08 -11.48 5.73
N THR A 40 -2.88 -12.67 6.29
CA THR A 40 -2.35 -13.80 5.54
C THR A 40 -3.19 -15.07 5.76
N ILE A 41 -3.39 -15.83 4.68
CA ILE A 41 -3.99 -17.17 4.74
C ILE A 41 -2.95 -18.29 4.68
N LEU A 42 -1.68 -17.95 4.41
CA LEU A 42 -0.59 -18.92 4.38
C LEU A 42 -0.19 -19.28 5.82
N VAL A 43 -0.23 -20.57 6.15
CA VAL A 43 0.05 -21.07 7.51
C VAL A 43 1.56 -21.07 7.80
N ASP A 44 2.35 -21.61 6.88
CA ASP A 44 3.81 -21.70 7.01
C ASP A 44 4.49 -20.83 5.96
N ILE A 45 4.54 -19.53 6.22
CA ILE A 45 5.07 -18.53 5.28
C ILE A 45 6.57 -18.74 5.04
N GLU A 46 7.32 -19.14 6.07
CA GLU A 46 8.78 -19.28 6.01
C GLU A 46 9.22 -20.46 5.13
N SER A 47 8.32 -21.40 4.86
CA SER A 47 8.56 -22.53 3.96
C SER A 47 8.61 -22.16 2.47
N TYR A 48 8.09 -20.98 2.08
CA TYR A 48 8.03 -20.55 0.69
C TYR A 48 9.36 -19.95 0.21
N SER A 49 9.54 -19.91 -1.12
CA SER A 49 10.76 -19.36 -1.72
C SER A 49 11.00 -17.89 -1.31
N MET A 50 12.28 -17.52 -1.19
CA MET A 50 12.68 -16.14 -0.89
C MET A 50 12.13 -15.15 -1.94
N SER A 51 11.99 -15.59 -3.20
CA SER A 51 11.37 -14.83 -4.27
C SER A 51 9.89 -14.53 -3.99
N LEU A 52 9.13 -15.50 -3.48
CA LEU A 52 7.74 -15.29 -3.10
C LEU A 52 7.62 -14.37 -1.88
N LEU A 53 8.48 -14.53 -0.88
CA LEU A 53 8.54 -13.65 0.28
C LEU A 53 8.82 -12.19 -0.13
N PHE A 54 9.77 -11.99 -1.04
CA PHE A 54 10.03 -10.68 -1.63
C PHE A 54 8.80 -10.14 -2.38
N TRP A 55 8.14 -10.98 -3.19
CA TRP A 55 6.93 -10.59 -3.91
C TRP A 55 5.81 -10.14 -2.96
N ARG A 56 5.59 -10.86 -1.86
CA ARG A 56 4.64 -10.48 -0.80
C ARG A 56 4.95 -9.11 -0.21
N SER A 57 6.21 -8.83 0.11
CA SER A 57 6.61 -7.52 0.60
C SER A 57 6.45 -6.44 -0.48
N PHE A 58 6.71 -6.79 -1.74
CA PHE A 58 6.56 -5.88 -2.87
C PHE A 58 5.10 -5.49 -3.11
N THR A 59 4.14 -6.41 -2.99
CA THR A 59 2.71 -6.09 -3.15
C THR A 59 2.18 -5.15 -2.06
N GLN A 60 2.82 -5.08 -0.89
CA GLN A 60 2.49 -4.10 0.16
C GLN A 60 2.97 -2.68 -0.15
N TRP A 61 4.00 -2.54 -0.99
CA TRP A 61 4.60 -1.25 -1.28
C TRP A 61 3.65 -0.26 -1.98
N PRO A 62 2.86 -0.66 -3.01
CA PRO A 62 1.84 0.19 -3.61
C PRO A 62 0.82 0.76 -2.61
N GLY A 63 0.34 -0.06 -1.68
CA GLY A 63 -0.61 0.38 -0.65
C GLY A 63 0.02 1.35 0.35
N GLY A 64 1.27 1.08 0.77
CA GLY A 64 2.02 1.96 1.68
C GLY A 64 2.33 3.32 1.06
N MET A 65 2.66 3.34 -0.24
CA MET A 65 2.89 4.58 -0.99
C MET A 65 1.64 5.48 -1.00
N GLY A 66 0.44 4.88 -1.11
CA GLY A 66 -0.83 5.59 -1.08
C GLY A 66 -1.05 6.37 0.22
N ILE A 67 -0.73 5.76 1.37
CA ILE A 67 -0.83 6.41 2.68
C ILE A 67 0.12 7.62 2.76
N ILE A 68 1.38 7.48 2.32
CA ILE A 68 2.36 8.58 2.32
C ILE A 68 1.87 9.75 1.47
N VAL A 69 1.35 9.48 0.27
CA VAL A 69 0.81 10.51 -0.62
C VAL A 69 -0.39 11.22 0.02
N LEU A 70 -1.28 10.48 0.70
CA LEU A 70 -2.40 11.07 1.44
C LEU A 70 -1.93 12.01 2.55
N PHE A 71 -0.93 11.60 3.34
CA PHE A 71 -0.34 12.45 4.38
C PHE A 71 0.25 13.73 3.79
N ILE A 72 1.01 13.65 2.69
CA ILE A 72 1.59 14.81 2.01
C ILE A 72 0.49 15.71 1.41
N ALA A 73 -0.58 15.13 0.87
CA ALA A 73 -1.70 15.89 0.28
C ALA A 73 -2.51 16.67 1.32
N ILE A 74 -2.66 16.11 2.54
CA ILE A 74 -3.39 16.75 3.65
C ILE A 74 -2.49 17.76 4.40
N LEU A 75 -1.18 17.54 4.43
CA LEU A 75 -0.24 18.45 5.09
C LEU A 75 -0.37 19.87 4.51
N PRO A 76 -0.70 20.88 5.33
CA PRO A 76 -0.76 22.25 4.86
C PRO A 76 0.63 22.65 4.37
N LYS A 77 0.69 23.18 3.13
CA LYS A 77 1.95 23.64 2.53
C LYS A 77 2.69 24.53 3.54
N PRO A 78 3.98 24.26 3.87
CA PRO A 78 4.73 24.98 4.91
C PRO A 78 4.67 26.51 4.77
N GLY A 79 4.52 27.03 3.54
CA GLY A 79 4.37 28.46 3.28
C GLY A 79 2.99 29.07 3.59
N VAL A 80 1.91 28.29 3.69
CA VAL A 80 0.57 28.83 4.00
C VAL A 80 0.43 29.11 5.50
N ALA A 81 0.91 28.20 6.36
CA ALA A 81 0.92 28.40 7.80
C ALA A 81 1.81 29.59 8.21
N GLY A 82 3.00 29.72 7.62
CA GLY A 82 3.88 30.87 7.84
C GLY A 82 3.27 32.20 7.39
N ARG A 83 2.60 32.25 6.23
CA ARG A 83 1.91 33.48 5.76
C ARG A 83 0.70 33.86 6.60
N GLN A 84 -0.01 32.89 7.18
CA GLN A 84 -1.11 33.16 8.11
C GLN A 84 -0.59 33.71 9.45
N LEU A 85 0.52 33.16 9.97
CA LEU A 85 1.20 33.69 11.16
C LEU A 85 1.75 35.11 10.94
N PHE A 86 2.43 35.37 9.81
CA PHE A 86 2.93 36.70 9.48
C PHE A 86 1.82 37.75 9.27
N ARG A 87 0.63 37.35 8.80
CA ARG A 87 -0.55 38.24 8.72
C ARG A 87 -1.24 38.48 10.06
N ALA A 88 -1.14 37.52 10.99
CA ALA A 88 -1.72 37.63 12.32
C ALA A 88 -0.84 38.43 13.28
N LEU A 89 0.46 38.59 12.98
CA LEU A 89 1.32 39.51 13.71
C LEU A 89 0.87 40.96 13.43
N PRO A 90 0.56 41.77 14.46
CA PRO A 90 0.20 43.16 14.27
C PRO A 90 1.37 43.90 13.61
N LYS A 91 1.10 44.57 12.48
CA LYS A 91 2.06 45.50 11.88
C LYS A 91 2.36 46.59 12.90
N ILE A 92 3.56 46.56 13.48
CA ILE A 92 4.12 47.69 14.22
C ILE A 92 4.77 48.56 13.15
N SER A 93 4.09 49.66 12.80
CA SER A 93 4.47 50.79 11.93
C SER A 93 5.07 50.46 10.55
#